data_AF-A0A1T5J391-F1
#
_entry.id   AF-A0A1T5J391-F1
#
_cell.length_a   1.000
_cell.length_b   1.000
_cell.length_c   1.000
_cell.angle_alpha   90.00
_cell.angle_beta   90.00
_cell.angle_gamma   90.00
#
_symmetry.space_group_name_H-M   'P 1'
#
loop_
_entity.id
_entity.type
_entity.pdbx_description
1 polymer ?
#
loop_
_entity_poly.entity_id
_entity_poly.type
_entity_poly.pdbx_seq_one_letter_code
_entity_poly.pdbx_strand_id
1 'polypeptide(L)'
;MSKSIISLMRLASHEQVTIYLIEQQLKCRRFFDDLEHIGLGPYDFEPNLDHLILKNVELDDGTDKTYNQYSKILDKHSKQMQPEFRAIERQAVKMYNELIALNKPKATKRK
;
A
#
# COMPACT_ATOMS: atom_id res chain seq x y z
N MET A 1 -23.55 26.08 15.16
CA MET A 1 -22.82 24.90 14.65
C MET A 1 -21.54 25.40 13.99
N SER A 2 -20.39 25.17 14.62
CA SER A 2 -19.08 25.58 14.12
C SER A 2 -18.76 24.79 12.83
N LYS A 3 -18.76 25.47 11.68
CA LYS A 3 -18.22 24.89 10.45
C LYS A 3 -16.70 24.84 10.62
N SER A 4 -16.17 23.62 10.70
CA SER A 4 -14.73 23.36 10.78
C SER A 4 -13.97 24.19 9.74
N ILE A 5 -13.00 24.99 10.22
CA ILE A 5 -12.10 25.86 9.41
C ILE A 5 -11.00 25.00 8.76
N ILE A 6 -11.33 23.80 8.29
CA ILE A 6 -10.42 23.06 7.42
C ILE A 6 -10.84 23.42 6.00
N SER A 7 -10.10 24.36 5.41
CA SER A 7 -10.22 24.64 3.98
C SER A 7 -10.09 23.32 3.22
N LEU A 8 -11.07 23.01 2.37
CA LEU A 8 -11.04 21.83 1.48
C LEU A 8 -9.75 21.77 0.64
N MET A 9 -9.10 22.93 0.39
CA MET A 9 -7.81 23.02 -0.28
C MET A 9 -6.62 22.45 0.52
N ARG A 10 -6.77 22.19 1.83
CA ARG A 10 -5.73 21.60 2.69
C ARG A 10 -5.87 20.09 2.87
N LEU A 11 -6.86 19.45 2.23
CA LEU A 11 -6.99 18.00 2.27
C LEU A 11 -6.01 17.38 1.29
N ALA A 12 -5.27 16.37 1.75
CA ALA A 12 -4.42 15.56 0.88
C ALA A 12 -5.29 14.92 -0.21
N SER A 13 -4.78 14.85 -1.43
CA SER A 13 -5.48 14.16 -2.52
C SER A 13 -5.64 12.68 -2.19
N HIS A 14 -6.64 12.05 -2.80
CA HIS A 14 -6.86 10.61 -2.66
C HIS A 14 -5.58 9.81 -3.00
N GLU A 15 -4.87 10.21 -4.05
CA GLU A 15 -3.56 9.64 -4.41
C GLU A 15 -2.52 9.81 -3.29
N GLN A 16 -2.37 11.02 -2.74
CA GLN A 16 -1.42 11.28 -1.66
C GLN A 16 -1.72 10.46 -0.41
N VAL A 17 -3.00 10.33 -0.05
CA VAL A 17 -3.43 9.49 1.07
C VAL A 17 -3.10 8.02 0.79
N THR A 18 -3.39 7.53 -0.42
CA THR A 18 -3.12 6.14 -0.81
C THR A 18 -1.63 5.82 -0.75
N ILE A 19 -0.78 6.69 -1.30
CA ILE A 19 0.67 6.53 -1.26
C ILE A 19 1.18 6.51 0.18
N TYR A 20 0.67 7.41 1.04
CA TYR A 20 1.02 7.44 2.46
C TYR A 20 0.64 6.13 3.18
N LEU A 21 -0.54 5.59 2.91
CA LEU A 21 -0.97 4.30 3.47
C LEU A 21 -0.05 3.15 3.02
N ILE A 22 0.29 3.10 1.74
CA ILE A 22 1.24 2.14 1.18
C ILE A 22 2.60 2.27 1.87
N GLU A 23 3.08 3.48 2.09
CA GLU A 23 4.34 3.75 2.79
C GLU A 23 4.32 3.18 4.22
N GLN A 24 3.22 3.38 4.96
CA GLN A 24 3.09 2.83 6.32
C GLN A 24 3.01 1.30 6.31
N GLN A 25 2.28 0.70 5.36
CA GLN A 25 2.19 -0.75 5.24
C GLN A 25 3.56 -1.37 4.92
N LEU A 26 4.31 -0.76 4.01
CA LEU A 26 5.66 -1.17 3.64
C LEU A 26 6.63 -1.12 4.84
N LYS A 27 6.54 -0.05 5.65
CA LYS A 27 7.30 0.08 6.90
C LYS A 27 6.93 -1.00 7.92
N CYS A 28 5.64 -1.25 8.14
CA CYS A 28 5.17 -2.28 9.06
C CYS A 28 5.69 -3.64 8.63
N ARG A 29 5.44 -4.03 7.37
CA ARG A 29 5.89 -5.30 6.81
C ARG A 29 7.39 -5.50 6.99
N ARG A 30 8.20 -4.50 6.63
CA ARG A 30 9.66 -4.60 6.78
C ARG A 30 10.09 -4.78 8.24
N PHE A 31 9.49 -4.01 9.14
CA PHE A 31 9.80 -4.08 10.57
C PHE A 31 9.49 -5.47 11.15
N PHE A 32 8.31 -6.02 10.87
CA PHE A 32 7.91 -7.33 11.36
C PHE A 32 8.69 -8.47 10.68
N ASP A 33 9.00 -8.35 9.37
CA ASP A 33 9.90 -9.28 8.67
C ASP A 33 11.29 -9.32 9.34
N ASP A 34 11.86 -8.15 9.68
CA ASP A 34 13.18 -8.05 10.32
C ASP A 34 13.15 -8.64 11.75
N LEU A 35 12.05 -8.47 12.49
CA LEU A 35 11.91 -9.08 13.81
C LEU A 35 11.74 -10.60 13.75
N GLU A 36 10.94 -11.11 12.81
CA GLU A 36 10.77 -12.55 12.58
C GLU A 36 12.11 -13.19 12.22
N HIS A 37 12.93 -12.51 11.41
CA HIS A 37 14.26 -12.98 11.03
C HIS A 37 15.22 -13.17 12.21
N ILE A 38 15.03 -12.41 13.30
CA ILE A 38 15.81 -12.56 14.53
C ILE A 38 15.13 -13.46 15.57
N GLY A 39 14.05 -14.15 15.18
CA GLY A 39 13.33 -15.11 16.03
C GLY A 39 12.36 -14.47 17.01
N LEU A 40 12.05 -13.18 16.86
CA LEU A 40 10.96 -12.54 17.57
C LEU A 40 9.72 -12.67 16.67
N GLY A 41 8.74 -13.48 17.05
CA GLY A 41 7.53 -13.74 16.25
C GLY A 41 6.91 -15.09 16.59
N PRO A 42 5.63 -15.35 16.20
CA PRO A 42 4.71 -14.50 15.44
C PRO A 42 4.04 -13.38 16.27
N TYR A 43 3.30 -12.49 15.59
CA TYR A 43 2.69 -11.28 16.16
C TYR A 43 1.16 -11.30 16.09
N ASP A 44 0.49 -11.08 17.23
CA ASP A 44 -0.97 -11.02 17.30
C ASP A 44 -1.56 -9.69 16.80
N PHE A 45 -0.74 -8.63 16.74
CA PHE A 45 -1.20 -7.25 16.47
C PHE A 45 -0.33 -6.53 15.44
N GLU A 46 -0.06 -7.15 14.30
CA GLU A 46 0.52 -6.44 13.16
C GLU A 46 -0.52 -5.46 12.56
N PRO A 47 -0.19 -4.17 12.39
CA PRO A 47 -1.06 -3.24 11.67
C PRO A 47 -1.29 -3.73 10.24
N ASN A 48 -2.55 -3.92 9.88
CA ASN A 48 -2.95 -4.31 8.53
C ASN A 48 -3.74 -3.18 7.87
N LEU A 49 -3.14 -2.57 6.85
CA LEU A 49 -3.74 -1.51 6.02
C LEU A 49 -4.19 -2.04 4.64
N ASP A 50 -4.11 -3.34 4.40
CA ASP A 50 -4.31 -3.97 3.08
C ASP A 50 -5.68 -3.61 2.50
N HIS A 51 -6.76 -3.86 3.26
CA HIS A 51 -8.12 -3.57 2.83
C HIS A 51 -8.33 -2.08 2.57
N LEU A 52 -7.71 -1.20 3.38
CA LEU A 52 -7.84 0.24 3.18
C LEU A 52 -7.14 0.67 1.90
N ILE A 53 -5.94 0.15 1.64
CA ILE A 53 -5.20 0.41 0.40
C ILE A 53 -6.00 -0.10 -0.80
N LEU A 54 -6.47 -1.36 -0.76
CA LEU A 54 -7.25 -1.99 -1.83
C LEU A 54 -8.53 -1.23 -2.14
N LYS A 55 -9.26 -0.75 -1.12
CA LYS A 55 -10.45 0.09 -1.32
C LYS A 55 -10.11 1.40 -2.00
N ASN A 56 -9.05 2.08 -1.57
CA ASN A 56 -8.64 3.34 -2.20
C ASN A 56 -8.27 3.13 -3.68
N VAL A 57 -7.57 2.05 -4.04
CA VAL A 57 -7.23 1.78 -5.46
C VAL A 57 -8.35 1.09 -6.25
N GLU A 58 -9.54 0.95 -5.67
CA GLU A 58 -10.72 0.28 -6.25
C GLU A 58 -10.46 -1.19 -6.67
N LEU A 59 -9.61 -1.89 -5.91
CA LEU A 59 -9.29 -3.31 -6.11
C LEU A 59 -9.89 -4.22 -5.02
N ASP A 60 -10.58 -3.69 -4.01
CA ASP A 60 -11.21 -4.52 -2.97
C ASP A 60 -12.47 -5.22 -3.51
N ASP A 61 -12.28 -6.33 -4.21
CA ASP A 61 -13.34 -7.20 -4.74
C ASP A 61 -13.72 -8.34 -3.78
N GLY A 62 -13.11 -8.37 -2.59
CA GLY A 62 -13.31 -9.42 -1.59
C GLY A 62 -12.80 -10.80 -2.02
N THR A 63 -12.01 -10.90 -3.10
CA THR A 63 -11.49 -12.19 -3.58
C THR A 63 -10.06 -12.44 -3.11
N ASP A 64 -9.78 -13.70 -2.79
CA ASP A 64 -8.42 -14.16 -2.48
C ASP A 64 -7.47 -13.92 -3.65
N LYS A 65 -7.96 -13.92 -4.89
CA LYS A 65 -7.13 -13.70 -6.08
C LYS A 65 -6.53 -12.30 -6.06
N THR A 66 -7.33 -11.28 -5.79
CA THR A 66 -6.87 -9.90 -5.76
C THR A 66 -5.98 -9.65 -4.56
N TYR A 67 -6.34 -10.22 -3.39
CA TYR A 67 -5.48 -10.19 -2.21
C TYR A 67 -4.11 -10.85 -2.47
N ASN A 68 -4.07 -12.01 -3.11
CA ASN A 68 -2.82 -12.70 -3.47
C ASN A 68 -1.95 -11.90 -4.46
N GLN A 69 -2.57 -11.18 -5.40
CA GLN A 69 -1.84 -10.29 -6.30
C GLN A 69 -1.25 -9.10 -5.56
N TYR A 70 -2.05 -8.48 -4.69
CA TYR A 70 -1.62 -7.39 -3.82
C TYR A 70 -0.46 -7.83 -2.90
N SER A 71 -0.60 -8.95 -2.21
CA SER A 71 0.42 -9.50 -1.30
C SER A 71 1.75 -9.73 -2.01
N LYS A 72 1.73 -10.25 -3.25
CA LYS A 72 2.95 -10.40 -4.07
C LYS A 72 3.62 -9.07 -4.40
N ILE A 73 2.83 -8.04 -4.70
CA ILE A 73 3.35 -6.69 -4.97
C ILE A 73 3.94 -6.10 -3.68
N LEU A 74 3.23 -6.21 -2.56
CA LEU A 74 3.69 -5.75 -1.25
C LEU A 74 5.03 -6.38 -0.88
N ASP A 75 5.13 -7.72 -0.93
CA ASP A 75 6.36 -8.45 -0.63
C ASP A 75 7.54 -8.07 -1.55
N LYS A 76 7.26 -7.87 -2.84
CA LYS A 76 8.27 -7.43 -3.81
C LYS A 76 8.85 -6.07 -3.41
N HIS A 77 8.01 -5.12 -3.02
CA HIS A 77 8.45 -3.77 -2.68
C HIS A 77 9.04 -3.66 -1.27
N SER A 78 8.54 -4.42 -0.29
CA SER A 78 9.08 -4.43 1.08
C SER A 78 10.52 -4.96 1.11
N LYS A 79 10.81 -6.02 0.34
CA LYS A 79 12.16 -6.60 0.23
C LYS A 79 13.17 -5.68 -0.45
N GLN A 80 12.71 -4.79 -1.32
CA GLN A 80 13.56 -3.82 -2.03
C GLN A 80 13.77 -2.52 -1.24
N MET A 81 13.16 -2.38 -0.06
CA MET A 81 13.39 -1.21 0.78
C MET A 81 14.80 -1.24 1.37
N GLN A 82 15.48 -0.12 1.19
CA GLN A 82 16.68 0.23 1.95
C GLN A 82 16.24 1.13 3.12
N PRO A 83 16.98 1.16 4.25
CA PRO A 83 16.65 1.96 5.43
C PRO A 83 16.84 3.48 5.24
N GLU A 84 16.71 3.97 4.01
CA GLU A 84 16.78 5.38 3.65
C GLU A 84 15.37 5.91 3.38
N PHE A 85 14.98 7.03 4.01
CA PHE A 85 13.64 7.63 3.88
C PHE A 85 13.19 7.79 2.41
N ARG A 86 14.08 8.32 1.54
CA ARG A 86 13.79 8.50 0.11
C ARG A 86 13.65 7.18 -0.65
N ALA A 87 14.18 6.07 -0.15
CA ALA A 87 13.98 4.76 -0.77
C ALA A 87 12.56 4.24 -0.51
N ILE A 88 12.01 4.48 0.69
CA ILE A 88 10.66 4.03 1.07
C ILE A 88 9.59 4.74 0.22
N GLU A 89 9.64 6.07 0.15
CA GLU A 89 8.70 6.86 -0.65
C GLU A 89 8.72 6.44 -2.13
N ARG A 90 9.91 6.22 -2.70
CA ARG A 90 10.05 5.72 -4.07
C ARG A 90 9.43 4.34 -4.26
N GLN A 91 9.55 3.44 -3.29
CA GLN A 91 8.91 2.13 -3.38
C GLN A 91 7.39 2.22 -3.22
N ALA A 92 6.89 3.11 -2.36
CA ALA A 92 5.46 3.35 -2.20
C ALA A 92 4.82 3.88 -3.50
N VAL A 93 5.45 4.85 -4.16
CA VAL A 93 4.99 5.37 -5.46
C VAL A 93 5.03 4.30 -6.55
N LYS A 94 6.08 3.46 -6.59
CA LYS A 94 6.14 2.35 -7.55
C LYS A 94 5.03 1.34 -7.32
N MET A 95 4.82 0.94 -6.06
CA MET A 95 3.75 0.03 -5.67
C MET A 95 2.38 0.60 -6.04
N TYR A 96 2.12 1.88 -5.75
CA TYR A 96 0.88 2.57 -6.15
C TYR A 96 0.65 2.47 -7.67
N ASN A 97 1.67 2.79 -8.48
CA ASN A 97 1.56 2.69 -9.93
C ASN A 97 1.28 1.25 -10.42
N GLU A 98 1.88 0.23 -9.79
CA GLU A 98 1.62 -1.17 -10.09
C GLU A 98 0.17 -1.57 -9.74
N LEU A 99 -0.35 -1.11 -8.59
CA LEU A 99 -1.74 -1.35 -8.19
C LEU A 99 -2.73 -0.67 -9.13
N ILE A 100 -2.52 0.60 -9.49
CA ILE A 100 -3.37 1.30 -10.47
C ILE A 100 -3.32 0.61 -11.84
N ALA A 101 -2.18 0.05 -12.23
CA ALA A 101 -2.05 -0.71 -13.48
C ALA A 101 -2.83 -2.04 -13.46
N LEU A 102 -3.05 -2.65 -12.29
CA LEU A 102 -3.92 -3.82 -12.15
C LEU A 102 -5.40 -3.47 -12.33
N ASN A 103 -5.82 -2.30 -11.87
CA ASN A 103 -7.20 -1.82 -11.99
C ASN A 103 -7.53 -1.42 -13.45
N LYS A 104 -6.54 -0.97 -14.24
CA LYS A 104 -6.80 -0.60 -15.64
C LYS A 104 -7.24 -1.81 -16.46
N PRO A 105 -8.39 -1.75 -17.16
CA PRO A 105 -8.80 -2.82 -18.06
C PRO A 105 -7.72 -2.99 -19.12
N LYS A 106 -7.17 -4.20 -19.23
CA LYS A 106 -6.20 -4.53 -20.28
C LYS A 106 -6.86 -4.21 -21.62
N ALA A 107 -6.39 -3.17 -22.30
CA ALA A 107 -6.83 -2.85 -23.64
C ALA A 107 -6.71 -4.13 -24.48
N THR A 108 -7.87 -4.70 -24.84
CA THR A 108 -7.96 -5.93 -25.60
C THR A 108 -7.27 -5.65 -26.93
N LYS A 109 -6.08 -6.22 -27.14
CA LYS A 109 -5.48 -6.26 -28.48
C LYS A 109 -6.44 -7.08 -29.35
N ARG A 110 -7.34 -6.41 -30.04
CA ARG A 110 -8.08 -6.97 -31.17
C ARG A 110 -7.02 -7.39 -32.19
N LYS A 111 -6.77 -8.70 -32.29
CA LYS A 111 -6.12 -9.31 -33.45
C LYS A 111 -7.17 -9.53 -34.52
#